data_AF-A0A3L6Q4N7-F1
#
_entry.id   AF-A0A3L6Q4N7-F1
#
_cell.length_a   1.000
_cell.length_b   1.000
_cell.length_c   1.000
_cell.angle_alpha   90.00
_cell.angle_beta   90.00
_cell.angle_gamma   90.00
#
_symmetry.space_group_name_H-M   'P 1'
#
loop_
_entity.id
_entity.type
_entity.pdbx_description
1 polymer ?
#
loop_
_entity_poly.entity_id
_entity_poly.type
_entity_poly.pdbx_seq_one_letter_code
_entity_poly.pdbx_strand_id
1 'polypeptide(L)'
;MSLRKVVLSASPDSGSKCIVVASSFHTITQTLALLQPGMKSWHVCDGLPIAGPKDFAFYQGKLYVLLRFIPRLYAFELEEDDRGVVVSCVEHCMIDPLHDHVQDHGVLSCNIVVWRGHLLLIIRRYDTTDKFGPKRTLRQVEVFALDFSTNPCGLTEIRSDSIFVDSCGCNSFPAGLSDGVEGDLVYFVDQNTKYEGNSFDPSYDTFVYDVRNGTTRPFAVELSPHNFGAPRGKLDVPLWLLTSK
;
A
#
# COMPACT_ATOMS: atom_id res chain seq x y z
N MET A 1 20.45 5.47 2.08
CA MET A 1 19.16 4.74 2.06
C MET A 1 18.05 5.75 2.18
N SER A 2 17.02 5.66 1.32
CA SER A 2 15.81 6.49 1.42
C SER A 2 14.69 5.64 2.00
N LEU A 3 13.97 6.17 2.99
CA LEU A 3 12.70 5.59 3.41
C LEU A 3 11.69 5.74 2.27
N ARG A 4 10.80 4.75 2.13
CA ARG A 4 9.83 4.65 1.04
C ARG A 4 8.39 4.68 1.52
N LYS A 5 8.14 3.95 2.60
CA LYS A 5 6.85 3.91 3.29
C LYS A 5 7.10 3.82 4.79
N VAL A 6 6.32 4.57 5.55
CA VAL A 6 6.33 4.54 7.02
C VAL A 6 4.88 4.43 7.49
N VAL A 7 4.57 3.43 8.31
CA VAL A 7 3.24 3.27 8.91
C VAL A 7 3.35 3.21 10.42
N LEU A 8 2.29 3.68 11.07
CA LEU A 8 2.19 3.74 12.53
C LEU A 8 1.09 2.77 12.99
N SER A 9 1.33 2.06 14.09
CA SER A 9 0.31 1.16 14.67
C SER A 9 -0.84 1.92 15.34
N ALA A 10 -0.60 3.16 15.76
CA ALA A 10 -1.58 4.04 16.38
C ALA A 10 -1.25 5.51 16.08
N SER A 11 -2.21 6.41 16.34
CA SER A 11 -1.93 7.85 16.30
C SER A 11 -0.86 8.20 17.36
N PRO A 12 0.13 9.07 17.04
CA PRO A 12 1.08 9.57 18.03
C PRO A 12 0.41 10.19 19.26
N ASP A 13 -0.77 10.78 19.09
CA ASP A 13 -1.51 11.48 20.15
C ASP A 13 -2.39 10.54 20.99
N SER A 14 -2.45 9.24 20.65
CA SER A 14 -3.32 8.26 21.33
C SER A 14 -2.90 7.93 22.77
N GLY A 15 -1.74 8.41 23.22
CA GLY A 15 -1.13 8.06 24.51
C GLY A 15 -0.66 6.60 24.61
N SER A 16 -0.90 5.78 23.58
CA SER A 16 -0.42 4.40 23.47
C SER A 16 0.99 4.38 22.92
N LYS A 17 1.79 3.36 23.29
CA LYS A 17 3.09 3.14 22.65
C LYS A 17 2.87 2.84 21.17
N CYS A 18 3.30 3.75 20.30
CA CYS A 18 3.20 3.59 18.86
C CYS A 18 4.39 2.79 18.32
N ILE A 19 4.12 1.79 17.47
CA ILE A 19 5.12 1.10 16.69
C ILE A 19 5.20 1.76 15.32
N VAL A 20 6.41 2.04 14.88
CA VAL A 20 6.74 2.57 13.56
C VAL A 20 7.31 1.44 12.73
N VAL A 21 6.72 1.19 11.57
CA VAL A 21 7.29 0.29 10.56
C VAL A 21 7.73 1.15 9.39
N ALA A 22 8.98 1.05 9.01
CA ALA A 22 9.52 1.73 7.84
C ALA A 22 10.05 0.73 6.83
N SER A 23 9.99 1.10 5.56
CA SER A 23 10.63 0.33 4.50
C SER A 23 11.63 1.18 3.74
N SER A 24 12.71 0.53 3.28
CA SER A 24 13.71 1.13 2.40
C SER A 24 14.05 0.19 1.27
N PHE A 25 14.28 0.74 0.07
CA PHE A 25 14.86 -0.02 -1.03
C PHE A 25 16.37 0.03 -0.97
N HIS A 26 17.00 -1.15 -1.06
CA HIS A 26 18.37 -1.28 -1.49
C HIS A 26 18.36 -2.14 -2.77
N THR A 27 18.82 -1.57 -3.89
CA THR A 27 18.78 -2.19 -5.22
C THR A 27 17.39 -2.75 -5.59
N ILE A 28 17.15 -4.05 -5.41
CA ILE A 28 15.92 -4.77 -5.77
C ILE A 28 15.15 -5.32 -4.55
N THR A 29 15.71 -5.16 -3.34
CA THR A 29 15.09 -5.65 -2.11
C THR A 29 14.51 -4.50 -1.31
N GLN A 30 13.29 -4.72 -0.79
CA GLN A 30 12.67 -3.83 0.18
C GLN A 30 12.83 -4.45 1.56
N THR A 31 13.60 -3.79 2.41
CA THR A 31 13.81 -4.19 3.80
C THR A 31 12.80 -3.47 4.69
N LEU A 32 12.25 -4.19 5.67
CA LEU A 32 11.38 -3.63 6.71
C LEU A 32 12.18 -3.44 7.99
N ALA A 33 11.90 -2.35 8.70
CA ALA A 33 12.49 -2.06 9.99
C ALA A 33 11.41 -1.54 10.95
N LEU A 34 11.50 -1.99 12.21
CA LEU A 34 10.59 -1.63 13.29
C LEU A 34 11.28 -0.67 14.27
N LEU A 35 10.51 0.24 14.83
CA LEU A 35 10.95 1.12 15.90
C LEU A 35 9.78 1.44 16.83
N GLN A 36 10.06 1.57 18.12
CA GLN A 36 9.13 2.04 19.14
C GLN A 36 9.83 3.13 19.95
N PRO A 37 9.11 4.15 20.47
CA PRO A 37 9.68 5.12 21.39
C PRO A 37 10.44 4.44 22.54
N GLY A 38 11.69 4.89 22.77
CA GLY A 38 12.58 4.34 23.79
C GLY A 38 13.61 3.33 23.29
N MET A 39 13.46 2.81 22.06
CA MET A 39 14.48 1.95 21.44
C MET A 39 15.75 2.73 21.08
N LYS A 40 16.91 2.08 21.22
CA LYS A 40 18.22 2.67 20.87
C LYS A 40 18.53 2.61 19.37
N SER A 41 17.90 1.68 18.66
CA SER A 41 18.10 1.43 17.23
C SER A 41 16.87 0.78 16.61
N TRP A 42 16.75 0.85 15.29
CA TRP A 42 15.73 0.11 14.55
C TRP A 42 15.99 -1.40 14.61
N HIS A 43 14.93 -2.19 14.74
CA HIS A 43 14.98 -3.63 14.55
C HIS A 43 14.75 -3.95 13.07
N VAL A 44 15.78 -4.42 12.38
CA VAL A 44 15.69 -4.76 10.95
C VAL A 44 15.15 -6.18 10.79
N CYS A 45 14.08 -6.33 10.02
CA CYS A 45 13.45 -7.62 9.74
C CYS A 45 14.21 -8.36 8.62
N ASP A 46 15.38 -8.88 8.94
CA ASP A 46 16.22 -9.65 8.01
C ASP A 46 15.86 -11.15 8.00
N GLY A 47 16.20 -11.85 6.91
CA GLY A 47 16.04 -13.31 6.81
C GLY A 47 14.63 -13.82 6.50
N LEU A 48 13.67 -12.92 6.30
CA LEU A 48 12.31 -13.30 5.90
C LEU A 48 12.30 -13.76 4.43
N PRO A 49 11.60 -14.86 4.07
CA PRO A 49 11.55 -15.40 2.71
C PRO A 49 10.66 -14.57 1.77
N ILE A 50 10.58 -13.26 1.99
CA ILE A 50 9.67 -12.34 1.33
C ILE A 50 10.55 -11.40 0.51
N ALA A 51 10.88 -11.76 -0.73
CA ALA A 51 11.68 -10.93 -1.64
C ALA A 51 10.80 -10.05 -2.54
N GLY A 52 11.33 -8.90 -2.99
CA GLY A 52 10.66 -7.99 -3.93
C GLY A 52 9.77 -6.90 -3.29
N PRO A 53 9.07 -6.08 -4.09
CA PRO A 53 8.27 -4.95 -3.62
C PRO A 53 7.07 -5.37 -2.76
N LYS A 54 6.81 -4.57 -1.72
CA LYS A 54 5.81 -4.86 -0.67
C LYS A 54 4.95 -3.65 -0.37
N ASP A 55 3.72 -3.96 0.05
CA ASP A 55 2.84 -3.05 0.75
C ASP A 55 2.59 -3.59 2.16
N PHE A 56 2.30 -2.71 3.12
CA PHE A 56 2.10 -3.12 4.51
C PHE A 56 1.18 -2.17 5.28
N ALA A 57 0.43 -2.74 6.21
CA ALA A 57 -0.54 -2.04 7.05
C ALA A 57 -0.67 -2.71 8.42
N PHE A 58 -0.93 -1.92 9.46
CA PHE A 58 -1.35 -2.45 10.75
C PHE A 58 -2.86 -2.73 10.73
N TYR A 59 -3.26 -3.91 11.17
CA TYR A 59 -4.66 -4.31 11.28
C TYR A 59 -4.84 -5.26 12.46
N GLN A 60 -5.81 -4.97 13.32
CA GLN A 60 -6.16 -5.80 14.49
C GLN A 60 -4.94 -6.24 15.35
N GLY A 61 -3.99 -5.33 15.56
CA GLY A 61 -2.81 -5.58 16.39
C GLY A 61 -1.67 -6.35 15.71
N LYS A 62 -1.85 -6.80 14.46
CA LYS A 62 -0.79 -7.43 13.66
C LYS A 62 -0.30 -6.50 12.55
N LEU A 63 0.92 -6.74 12.09
CA LEU A 63 1.45 -6.11 10.88
C LEU A 63 1.22 -7.04 9.70
N TYR A 64 0.46 -6.58 8.71
CA TYR A 64 0.24 -7.33 7.48
C TYR A 64 1.20 -6.84 6.40
N VAL A 65 1.84 -7.78 5.70
CA VAL A 65 2.82 -7.54 4.65
C VAL A 65 2.38 -8.28 3.38
N LEU A 66 2.10 -7.52 2.32
CA LEU A 66 1.66 -8.01 1.02
C LEU A 66 2.80 -7.91 0.00
N LEU A 67 3.04 -8.97 -0.75
CA LEU A 67 3.84 -8.92 -1.98
C LEU A 67 3.04 -8.29 -3.12
N ARG A 68 3.54 -7.20 -3.71
CA ARG A 68 2.77 -6.38 -4.67
C ARG A 68 2.50 -7.11 -5.98
N PHE A 69 3.44 -7.90 -6.48
CA PHE A 69 3.34 -8.52 -7.82
C PHE A 69 2.92 -9.99 -7.79
N ILE A 70 2.88 -10.58 -6.61
CA ILE A 70 2.41 -11.94 -6.36
C ILE A 70 1.58 -11.83 -5.10
N PRO A 71 0.23 -11.92 -5.15
CA PRO A 71 -0.66 -11.58 -4.02
C PRO A 71 -0.55 -12.59 -2.86
N ARG A 72 0.60 -12.61 -2.20
CA ARG A 72 0.91 -13.37 -0.99
C ARG A 72 0.91 -12.41 0.17
N LEU A 73 0.11 -12.74 1.17
CA LEU A 73 -0.08 -11.95 2.37
C LEU A 73 0.54 -12.69 3.55
N TYR A 74 1.21 -11.92 4.41
CA TYR A 74 1.84 -12.44 5.61
C TYR A 74 1.39 -11.61 6.80
N ALA A 75 1.00 -12.27 7.90
CA ALA A 75 0.71 -11.64 9.17
C ALA A 75 1.92 -11.78 10.10
N PHE A 76 2.42 -10.66 10.60
CA PHE A 76 3.55 -10.58 11.51
C PHE A 76 3.00 -10.28 12.89
N GLU A 77 3.27 -11.18 13.83
CA GLU A 77 3.04 -10.97 15.24
C GLU A 77 4.24 -10.26 15.85
N LEU A 78 3.96 -9.21 16.60
CA LEU A 78 4.97 -8.35 17.20
C LEU A 78 4.94 -8.53 18.71
N GLU A 79 6.13 -8.66 19.30
CA GLU A 79 6.33 -8.77 20.75
C GLU A 79 7.34 -7.71 21.22
N GLU A 80 7.28 -7.36 22.50
CA GLU A 80 8.25 -6.46 23.15
C GLU A 80 9.21 -7.31 24.00
N ASP A 81 10.51 -7.25 23.68
CA ASP A 81 11.60 -7.83 24.46
C ASP A 81 12.46 -6.72 25.12
N ASP A 82 13.53 -7.11 25.84
CA ASP A 82 14.44 -6.16 26.51
C ASP A 82 15.10 -5.14 25.57
N ARG A 83 15.10 -5.39 24.25
CA ARG A 83 15.66 -4.53 23.20
C ARG A 83 14.60 -3.70 22.48
N GLY A 84 13.31 -3.99 22.71
CA GLY A 84 12.18 -3.29 22.12
C GLY A 84 11.28 -4.21 21.31
N VAL A 85 10.64 -3.66 20.27
CA VAL A 85 9.71 -4.43 19.44
C VAL A 85 10.46 -5.34 18.46
N VAL A 86 10.04 -6.59 18.39
CA VAL A 86 10.57 -7.64 17.50
C VAL A 86 9.44 -8.41 16.83
N VAL A 87 9.74 -9.10 15.73
CA VAL A 87 8.80 -10.04 15.10
C VAL A 87 8.92 -11.39 15.78
N SER A 88 7.86 -11.87 16.44
CA SER A 88 7.86 -13.17 17.12
C SER A 88 7.45 -14.31 16.18
N CYS A 89 6.46 -14.08 15.33
CA CYS A 89 5.92 -15.07 14.41
C CYS A 89 5.55 -14.44 13.06
N VAL A 90 5.68 -15.22 11.99
CA VAL A 90 5.21 -14.85 10.65
C VAL A 90 4.34 -15.97 10.11
N GLU A 91 3.07 -15.65 9.88
CA GLU A 91 2.08 -16.55 9.31
C GLU A 91 1.83 -16.20 7.84
N HIS A 92 1.80 -17.20 6.96
CA HIS A 92 1.39 -17.01 5.57
C HIS A 92 -0.14 -17.10 5.48
N CYS A 93 -0.79 -15.97 5.24
CA CYS A 93 -2.22 -15.89 5.05
C CYS A 93 -2.55 -16.34 3.62
N MET A 94 -2.96 -17.62 3.48
CA MET A 94 -3.44 -18.14 2.22
C MET A 94 -4.68 -17.35 1.81
N ILE A 95 -4.61 -16.52 0.78
CA ILE A 95 -5.79 -15.86 0.23
C ILE A 95 -6.49 -16.86 -0.67
N ASP A 96 -7.83 -16.94 -0.59
CA ASP A 96 -8.60 -17.86 -1.42
C ASP A 96 -8.15 -17.67 -2.86
N PRO A 97 -7.64 -18.73 -3.54
CA PRO A 97 -7.19 -18.61 -4.90
C PRO A 97 -8.25 -17.87 -5.69
N LEU A 98 -7.84 -16.73 -6.27
CA LEU A 98 -8.57 -16.01 -7.30
C LEU A 98 -8.73 -16.99 -8.47
N HIS A 99 -9.65 -17.97 -8.34
CA HIS A 99 -9.56 -19.29 -8.97
C HIS A 99 -9.73 -19.23 -10.49
N ASP A 100 -10.14 -18.08 -11.02
CA ASP A 100 -10.38 -17.85 -12.45
C ASP A 100 -9.43 -16.81 -13.10
N HIS A 101 -8.40 -16.36 -12.39
CA HIS A 101 -7.60 -15.21 -12.83
C HIS A 101 -6.13 -15.50 -13.18
N VAL A 102 -5.71 -16.76 -13.06
CA VAL A 102 -4.34 -17.23 -13.30
C VAL A 102 -4.04 -17.45 -14.80
N GLN A 103 -5.06 -17.44 -15.66
CA GLN A 103 -4.86 -17.51 -17.11
C GLN A 103 -4.63 -16.14 -17.78
N ASP A 104 -4.72 -15.05 -17.03
CA ASP A 104 -4.52 -13.72 -17.59
C ASP A 104 -3.04 -13.39 -17.62
N HIS A 105 -2.46 -13.28 -18.83
CA HIS A 105 -1.05 -12.96 -19.07
C HIS A 105 -0.64 -11.54 -18.62
N GLY A 106 -1.46 -10.84 -17.82
CA GLY A 106 -1.27 -9.47 -17.36
C GLY A 106 -0.24 -9.31 -16.23
N VAL A 107 0.27 -8.10 -16.04
CA VAL A 107 1.06 -7.74 -14.84
C VAL A 107 0.10 -7.34 -13.73
N LEU A 108 0.32 -7.86 -12.52
CA LEU A 108 -0.44 -7.49 -11.33
C LEU A 108 0.31 -6.43 -10.53
N SER A 109 -0.41 -5.51 -9.90
CA SER A 109 0.09 -4.67 -8.81
C SER A 109 -0.95 -4.56 -7.71
N CYS A 110 -0.60 -5.06 -6.54
CA CYS A 110 -1.50 -5.18 -5.40
C CYS A 110 -1.11 -4.20 -4.29
N ASN A 111 -2.11 -3.75 -3.53
CA ASN A 111 -1.98 -2.88 -2.37
C ASN A 111 -2.88 -3.37 -1.24
N ILE A 112 -2.55 -2.99 0.00
CA ILE A 112 -3.45 -3.15 1.15
C ILE A 112 -3.70 -1.83 1.87
N VAL A 113 -4.93 -1.66 2.34
CA VAL A 113 -5.35 -0.46 3.07
C VAL A 113 -6.43 -0.83 4.08
N VAL A 114 -6.41 -0.19 5.26
CA VAL A 114 -7.50 -0.33 6.22
C VAL A 114 -8.60 0.67 5.89
N TRP A 115 -9.83 0.17 5.81
CA TRP A 115 -11.02 0.97 5.51
C TRP A 115 -12.24 0.44 6.27
N ARG A 116 -12.93 1.33 6.99
CA ARG A 116 -14.15 1.01 7.78
C ARG A 116 -14.01 -0.25 8.66
N GLY A 117 -12.85 -0.43 9.29
CA GLY A 117 -12.59 -1.57 10.16
C GLY A 117 -12.26 -2.88 9.44
N HIS A 118 -12.10 -2.87 8.12
CA HIS A 118 -11.66 -4.01 7.33
C HIS A 118 -10.28 -3.76 6.71
N LEU A 119 -9.48 -4.81 6.56
CA LEU A 119 -8.29 -4.77 5.72
C LEU A 119 -8.71 -5.09 4.29
N LEU A 120 -8.48 -4.15 3.38
CA LEU A 120 -8.80 -4.30 1.96
C LEU A 120 -7.57 -4.76 1.17
N LEU A 121 -7.79 -5.70 0.26
CA LEU A 121 -6.87 -6.06 -0.81
C LEU A 121 -7.33 -5.40 -2.11
N ILE A 122 -6.43 -4.65 -2.74
CA ILE A 122 -6.70 -3.96 -4.00
C ILE A 122 -5.78 -4.55 -5.05
N ILE A 123 -6.36 -5.05 -6.14
CA ILE A 123 -5.64 -5.70 -7.23
C ILE A 123 -5.79 -4.86 -8.48
N ARG A 124 -4.67 -4.42 -9.06
CA ARG A 124 -4.63 -3.77 -10.37
C ARG A 124 -4.07 -4.73 -11.40
N ARG A 125 -4.79 -4.89 -12.50
CA ARG A 125 -4.36 -5.68 -13.67
C ARG A 125 -3.96 -4.76 -14.79
N TYR A 126 -2.80 -5.03 -15.37
CA TYR A 126 -2.31 -4.31 -16.54
C TYR A 126 -2.13 -5.27 -17.70
N ASP A 127 -2.46 -4.82 -18.91
CA ASP A 127 -2.21 -5.59 -20.12
C ASP A 127 -0.70 -5.70 -20.41
N THR A 128 -0.27 -6.86 -20.93
CA THR A 128 1.12 -7.15 -21.33
C THR A 128 1.36 -7.04 -22.82
N THR A 129 0.34 -6.75 -23.62
CA THR A 129 0.46 -6.67 -25.09
C THR A 129 1.43 -5.57 -25.55
N ASP A 130 1.65 -4.53 -24.74
CA ASP A 130 2.53 -3.42 -25.12
C ASP A 130 4.00 -3.68 -24.71
N LYS A 131 4.61 -4.71 -25.29
CA LYS A 131 6.00 -5.13 -25.02
C LYS A 131 7.06 -4.08 -25.36
N PHE A 132 6.68 -2.96 -25.98
CA PHE A 132 7.57 -1.87 -26.40
C PHE A 132 7.05 -0.45 -26.09
N GLY A 133 5.90 -0.32 -25.40
CA GLY A 133 5.33 0.97 -25.02
C GLY A 133 5.73 1.42 -23.60
N PRO A 134 5.96 2.73 -23.36
CA PRO A 134 6.36 3.24 -22.03
C PRO A 134 5.23 3.25 -20.98
N LYS A 135 4.01 2.79 -21.33
CA LYS A 135 2.80 2.93 -20.50
C LYS A 135 2.02 1.61 -20.46
N ARG A 136 2.02 0.96 -19.29
CA ARG A 136 1.17 -0.20 -19.02
C ARG A 136 -0.30 0.26 -19.00
N THR A 137 -1.14 -0.34 -19.83
CA THR A 137 -2.57 -0.02 -19.86
C THR A 137 -3.27 -0.74 -18.71
N LEU A 138 -3.86 0.01 -17.78
CA LEU A 138 -4.69 -0.54 -16.71
C LEU A 138 -5.94 -1.18 -17.33
N ARG A 139 -6.15 -2.46 -17.06
CA ARG A 139 -7.29 -3.23 -17.53
C ARG A 139 -8.44 -3.23 -16.53
N GLN A 140 -8.12 -3.44 -15.26
CA GLN A 140 -9.12 -3.63 -14.21
C GLN A 140 -8.54 -3.31 -12.84
N VAL A 141 -9.38 -2.80 -11.95
CA VAL A 141 -9.13 -2.74 -10.51
C VAL A 141 -10.22 -3.51 -9.79
N GLU A 142 -9.79 -4.37 -8.87
CA GLU A 142 -10.65 -5.17 -8.02
C GLU A 142 -10.35 -4.83 -6.56
N VAL A 143 -11.40 -4.74 -5.73
CA VAL A 143 -11.29 -4.36 -4.31
C VAL A 143 -12.02 -5.39 -3.47
N PHE A 144 -11.31 -6.01 -2.54
CA PHE A 144 -11.84 -7.05 -1.67
C PHE A 144 -11.61 -6.71 -0.21
N ALA A 145 -12.59 -6.91 0.65
CA ALA A 145 -12.33 -7.09 2.08
C ALA A 145 -11.81 -8.50 2.34
N LEU A 146 -10.74 -8.58 3.13
CA LEU A 146 -10.18 -9.84 3.62
C LEU A 146 -10.95 -10.32 4.85
N ASP A 147 -11.37 -11.57 4.81
CA ASP A 147 -11.94 -12.28 5.96
C ASP A 147 -10.92 -13.31 6.49
N PHE A 148 -10.38 -13.03 7.67
CA PHE A 148 -9.42 -13.91 8.35
C PHE A 148 -10.09 -15.00 9.21
N SER A 149 -11.43 -15.05 9.26
CA SER A 149 -12.16 -16.11 9.97
C SER A 149 -12.14 -17.45 9.23
N THR A 150 -11.75 -17.45 7.95
CA THR A 150 -11.62 -18.63 7.10
C THR A 150 -10.16 -18.91 6.74
N ASN A 151 -9.86 -20.17 6.39
CA ASN A 151 -8.57 -20.57 5.84
C ASN A 151 -8.80 -21.46 4.60
N PRO A 152 -8.52 -20.99 3.38
CA PRO A 152 -7.91 -19.71 3.04
C PRO A 152 -8.78 -18.48 3.39
N CYS A 153 -8.16 -17.31 3.54
CA CYS A 153 -8.82 -16.03 3.83
C CYS A 153 -9.84 -15.72 2.74
N GLY A 154 -11.08 -15.48 3.16
CA GLY A 154 -12.19 -15.16 2.28
C GLY A 154 -12.00 -13.79 1.64
N LEU A 155 -12.53 -13.63 0.43
CA LEU A 155 -12.56 -12.38 -0.29
C LEU A 155 -14.02 -11.97 -0.52
N THR A 156 -14.39 -10.80 -0.01
CA THR A 156 -15.69 -10.19 -0.31
C THR A 156 -15.45 -8.97 -1.18
N GLU A 157 -15.95 -8.98 -2.41
CA GLU A 157 -15.86 -7.81 -3.30
C GLU A 157 -16.64 -6.64 -2.70
N ILE A 158 -15.99 -5.50 -2.57
CA ILE A 158 -16.63 -4.28 -2.05
C ILE A 158 -16.76 -3.28 -3.18
N ARG A 159 -18.00 -2.79 -3.36
CA ARG A 159 -18.30 -1.65 -4.22
C ARG A 159 -18.19 -0.40 -3.33
N SER A 160 -17.14 0.37 -3.57
CA SER A 160 -16.64 1.43 -2.69
C SER A 160 -17.57 2.65 -2.58
N ASP A 161 -17.49 3.38 -1.44
CA ASP A 161 -18.00 4.76 -1.16
C ASP A 161 -16.88 5.84 -1.29
N SER A 162 -15.70 5.42 -1.77
CA SER A 162 -14.41 6.09 -1.98
C SER A 162 -13.24 5.52 -1.17
N ILE A 163 -12.19 5.09 -1.87
CA ILE A 163 -10.97 4.50 -1.29
C ILE A 163 -9.74 5.23 -1.79
N PHE A 164 -8.82 5.55 -0.89
CA PHE A 164 -7.52 6.13 -1.20
C PHE A 164 -6.42 5.08 -1.07
N VAL A 165 -5.60 4.97 -2.11
CA VAL A 165 -4.45 4.08 -2.19
C VAL A 165 -3.23 4.92 -2.44
N ASP A 166 -2.33 4.95 -1.46
CA ASP A 166 -1.09 5.69 -1.53
C ASP A 166 0.10 4.82 -1.11
N SER A 167 1.25 5.09 -1.74
CA SER A 167 2.53 4.48 -1.40
C SER A 167 3.02 4.81 0.01
N CYS A 168 2.55 5.88 0.64
CA CYS A 168 3.05 6.35 1.93
C CYS A 168 2.08 6.12 3.11
N GLY A 169 0.78 5.93 2.84
CA GLY A 169 -0.26 5.66 3.85
C GLY A 169 -0.76 4.20 3.89
N CYS A 170 -1.44 3.82 4.97
CA CYS A 170 -2.07 2.49 5.10
C CYS A 170 -3.55 2.54 5.50
N ASN A 171 -4.14 3.74 5.58
CA ASN A 171 -5.53 3.96 5.92
C ASN A 171 -6.21 4.78 4.81
N SER A 172 -7.47 4.46 4.52
CA SER A 172 -8.33 5.26 3.66
C SER A 172 -9.28 6.13 4.50
N PHE A 173 -9.84 7.18 3.91
CA PHE A 173 -10.78 8.11 4.55
C PHE A 173 -12.01 8.36 3.65
N PRO A 174 -13.18 8.70 4.23
CA PRO A 174 -14.40 8.96 3.45
C PRO A 174 -14.28 10.25 2.61
N ALA A 175 -14.87 10.23 1.41
CA ALA A 175 -14.89 11.37 0.49
C ALA A 175 -15.43 12.66 1.11
N GLY A 176 -16.44 12.56 1.99
CA GLY A 176 -17.07 13.71 2.64
C GLY A 176 -16.17 14.49 3.61
N LEU A 177 -14.94 14.04 3.87
CA LEU A 177 -13.96 14.77 4.69
C LEU A 177 -13.03 15.67 3.86
N SER A 178 -13.15 15.68 2.53
CA SER A 178 -12.27 16.45 1.66
C SER A 178 -13.02 17.08 0.49
N ASP A 179 -12.91 18.40 0.35
CA ASP A 179 -13.50 19.13 -0.77
C ASP A 179 -12.89 18.65 -2.10
N GLY A 180 -13.76 18.33 -3.07
CA GLY A 180 -13.34 17.87 -4.41
C GLY A 180 -13.12 16.36 -4.54
N VAL A 181 -13.40 15.57 -3.49
CA VAL A 181 -13.44 14.10 -3.56
C VAL A 181 -14.87 13.66 -3.86
N GLU A 182 -15.03 12.93 -4.96
CA GLU A 182 -16.28 12.28 -5.33
C GLU A 182 -16.40 10.95 -4.57
N GLY A 183 -17.63 10.56 -4.22
CA GLY A 183 -17.94 9.24 -3.68
C GLY A 183 -17.77 8.15 -4.74
N ASP A 184 -17.67 6.90 -4.27
CA ASP A 184 -17.67 5.68 -5.09
C ASP A 184 -16.46 5.44 -6.02
N LEU A 185 -15.31 6.08 -5.75
CA LEU A 185 -14.11 5.97 -6.60
C LEU A 185 -12.90 5.37 -5.87
N VAL A 186 -11.88 4.96 -6.61
CA VAL A 186 -10.58 4.60 -6.04
C VAL A 186 -9.53 5.58 -6.53
N TYR A 187 -8.89 6.27 -5.59
CA TYR A 187 -7.88 7.28 -5.84
C TYR A 187 -6.50 6.66 -5.65
N PHE A 188 -5.70 6.61 -6.72
CA PHE A 188 -4.34 6.10 -6.68
C PHE A 188 -3.34 7.26 -6.71
N VAL A 189 -2.45 7.28 -5.72
CA VAL A 189 -1.19 8.07 -5.71
C VAL A 189 -0.10 7.12 -5.29
N ASP A 190 0.26 6.20 -6.19
CA ASP A 190 1.06 5.05 -5.81
C ASP A 190 2.39 5.03 -6.56
N GLN A 191 3.48 5.08 -5.80
CA GLN A 191 4.81 4.93 -6.34
C GLN A 191 4.98 3.55 -6.99
N ASN A 192 5.21 3.58 -8.31
CA ASN A 192 5.55 2.44 -9.12
C ASN A 192 7.01 2.58 -9.57
N THR A 193 7.83 1.58 -9.26
CA THR A 193 9.23 1.57 -9.68
C THR A 193 9.33 1.13 -11.13
N LYS A 194 9.70 2.05 -12.01
CA LYS A 194 10.15 1.72 -13.36
C LYS A 194 11.65 1.42 -13.33
N TYR A 195 12.04 0.25 -13.81
CA TYR A 195 13.43 -0.06 -14.12
C TYR A 195 13.71 0.40 -15.55
N GLU A 196 14.07 1.67 -15.73
CA GLU A 196 14.52 2.20 -17.03
C GLU A 196 16.01 2.53 -16.94
N GLY A 197 16.84 1.67 -17.52
CA GLY A 197 18.31 1.80 -17.48
C GLY A 197 18.90 1.69 -16.07
N ASN A 198 20.18 2.05 -15.92
CA ASN A 198 20.90 2.04 -14.64
C ASN A 198 20.40 3.11 -13.63
N SER A 199 19.24 3.74 -13.86
CA SER A 199 18.66 4.78 -13.01
C SER A 199 17.35 4.34 -12.39
N PHE A 200 17.24 4.55 -11.07
CA PHE A 200 16.05 4.23 -10.28
C PHE A 200 15.16 5.47 -10.18
N ASP A 201 14.45 5.80 -11.25
CA ASP A 201 13.58 6.99 -11.26
C ASP A 201 12.18 6.63 -10.72
N PRO A 202 11.73 7.20 -9.58
CA PRO A 202 10.41 6.91 -9.05
C PRO A 202 9.32 7.47 -9.98
N SER A 203 8.47 6.58 -10.50
CA SER A 203 7.25 6.95 -11.23
C SER A 203 6.05 6.82 -10.30
N TYR A 204 5.01 7.63 -10.51
CA TYR A 204 3.79 7.57 -9.71
C TYR A 204 2.60 7.28 -10.61
N ASP A 205 1.86 6.23 -10.27
CA ASP A 205 0.54 5.98 -10.81
C ASP A 205 -0.43 6.93 -10.12
N THR A 206 -0.78 8.02 -10.81
CA THR A 206 -1.70 9.06 -10.33
C THR A 206 -2.97 9.08 -11.19
N PHE A 207 -4.02 8.39 -10.72
CA PHE A 207 -5.30 8.34 -11.43
C PHE A 207 -6.46 8.05 -10.48
N VAL A 208 -7.66 8.33 -10.98
CA VAL A 208 -8.92 7.98 -10.33
C VAL A 208 -9.58 6.86 -11.13
N TYR A 209 -10.01 5.81 -10.45
CA TYR A 209 -10.69 4.66 -11.04
C TYR A 209 -12.14 4.60 -10.57
N ASP A 210 -13.06 4.49 -11.52
CA ASP A 210 -14.47 4.24 -11.26
C ASP A 210 -14.72 2.73 -11.29
N VAL A 211 -15.04 2.17 -10.12
CA VAL A 211 -15.28 0.72 -9.97
C VAL A 211 -16.57 0.29 -10.68
N ARG A 212 -17.56 1.19 -10.82
CA ARG A 212 -18.83 0.88 -11.48
C ARG A 212 -18.67 0.82 -12.99
N ASN A 213 -17.96 1.80 -13.55
CA ASN A 213 -17.81 1.95 -14.99
C ASN A 213 -16.53 1.30 -15.55
N GLY A 214 -15.60 0.91 -14.69
CA GLY A 214 -14.30 0.35 -15.10
C GLY A 214 -13.39 1.37 -15.80
N THR A 215 -13.65 2.67 -15.63
CA THR A 215 -12.96 3.74 -16.34
C THR A 215 -11.92 4.42 -15.47
N THR A 216 -10.83 4.86 -16.09
CA THR A 216 -9.83 5.72 -15.45
C THR A 216 -9.97 7.16 -15.93
N ARG A 217 -9.69 8.11 -15.05
CA ARG A 217 -9.49 9.51 -15.40
C ARG A 217 -8.34 10.11 -14.60
N PRO A 218 -7.65 11.14 -15.12
CA PRO A 218 -6.73 11.92 -14.31
C PRO A 218 -7.48 12.63 -13.18
N PHE A 219 -6.74 13.07 -12.17
CA PHE A 219 -7.30 13.95 -11.14
C PHE A 219 -7.84 15.25 -11.79
N ALA A 220 -9.02 15.70 -11.35
CA ALA A 220 -9.66 16.92 -11.87
C ALA A 220 -8.88 18.19 -11.51
N VAL A 221 -8.13 18.15 -10.41
CA VAL A 221 -7.14 19.16 -10.05
C VAL A 221 -5.81 18.70 -10.62
N GLU A 222 -5.06 19.59 -11.29
CA GLU A 222 -3.64 19.36 -11.53
C GLU A 222 -2.97 19.17 -10.17
N LEU A 223 -2.78 17.91 -9.77
CA LEU A 223 -1.94 17.52 -8.65
C LEU A 223 -0.48 17.71 -9.07
N SER A 224 -0.11 18.95 -9.40
CA SER A 224 1.26 19.30 -9.69
C SER A 224 2.01 19.40 -8.35
N PRO A 225 3.08 18.62 -8.16
CA PRO A 225 4.04 18.81 -7.06
C PRO A 225 4.44 20.26 -6.83
N HIS A 226 4.40 21.07 -7.89
CA HIS A 226 4.85 22.45 -7.93
C HIS A 226 3.80 23.47 -7.45
N ASN A 227 2.50 23.14 -7.48
CA ASN A 227 1.44 24.08 -7.10
C ASN A 227 1.25 24.19 -5.57
N PHE A 228 1.85 23.29 -4.80
CA PHE A 228 1.67 23.20 -3.34
C PHE A 228 2.90 23.62 -2.52
N GLY A 229 3.91 24.24 -3.15
CA GLY A 229 5.07 24.82 -2.45
C GLY A 229 6.05 23.80 -1.85
N ALA A 230 5.94 22.52 -2.20
CA ALA A 230 6.86 21.48 -1.74
C ALA A 230 8.23 21.62 -2.44
N PRO A 231 9.36 21.68 -1.70
CA PRO A 231 10.68 21.57 -2.31
C PRO A 231 10.78 20.25 -3.09
N ARG A 232 11.48 20.26 -4.24
CA ARG A 232 11.62 19.17 -5.24
C ARG A 232 12.05 17.78 -4.71
N GLY A 233 12.19 17.57 -3.39
CA GLY A 233 12.56 16.31 -2.74
C GLY A 233 11.69 15.89 -1.55
N LYS A 234 10.45 16.39 -1.41
CA LYS A 234 9.52 16.02 -0.33
C LYS A 234 8.11 15.64 -0.85
N LEU A 235 8.07 14.75 -1.84
CA LEU A 235 6.81 14.18 -2.35
C LEU A 235 6.31 12.98 -1.54
N ASP A 236 7.03 12.58 -0.50
CA ASP A 236 6.87 11.29 0.19
C ASP A 236 5.73 11.20 1.22
N VAL A 237 4.76 12.13 1.19
CA VAL A 237 3.59 12.03 2.09
C VAL A 237 2.37 12.69 1.44
N PRO A 238 1.18 12.06 1.38
CA PRO A 238 -0.08 12.73 1.06
C PRO A 238 -0.60 13.55 2.26
N LEU A 239 0.30 14.18 3.04
CA LEU A 239 -0.09 15.16 4.07
C LEU A 239 -0.87 16.33 3.45
N TRP A 240 -0.76 16.52 2.14
CA TRP A 240 -1.49 17.52 1.34
C TRP A 240 -2.98 17.22 1.16
N LEU A 241 -3.45 15.99 1.46
CA LEU A 241 -4.90 15.68 1.54
C LEU A 241 -5.48 16.05 2.92
N LEU A 242 -4.64 16.32 3.92
CA LEU A 242 -5.04 16.62 5.30
C LEU A 242 -5.10 18.12 5.62
N THR A 243 -4.99 19.02 4.63
CA THR A 243 -5.26 20.43 4.91
C THR A 243 -6.76 20.71 4.92
N SER A 244 -7.47 20.21 5.93
CA SER A 244 -8.66 20.90 6.42
C SER A 244 -8.22 21.98 7.40
N LYS A 245 -8.75 23.19 7.24
CA LYS A 245 -8.64 24.26 8.24
C LYS A 245 -9.20 23.84 9.59
#